data_AF-A0A432EKJ2-F1
#
_entry.id   AF-A0A432EKJ2-F1
#
_cell.length_a   1.000
_cell.length_b   1.000
_cell.length_c   1.000
_cell.angle_alpha   90.00
_cell.angle_beta   90.00
_cell.angle_gamma   90.00
#
_symmetry.space_group_name_H-M   'P 1'
#
loop_
_entity.id
_entity.type
_entity.pdbx_description
1 polymer ?
#
loop_
_entity_poly.entity_id
_entity_poly.type
_entity_poly.pdbx_seq_one_letter_code
_entity_poly.pdbx_strand_id
1 'polypeptide(L)'
;MITIRRSTMAYAGDNHSERMALHQAVAERAEQEGIELTPEHWDAIDFVMDVYESCPECRHAREMSKMLDDEFREQGGRKYLYQLFPSGPVRQISNLVQLKQLENEIDQGFGTSY
;
A
#
# COMPACT_ATOMS: atom_id res chain seq x y z
N MET A 1 15.63 9.93 -9.66
CA MET A 1 14.51 10.71 -9.10
C MET A 1 13.26 10.18 -9.75
N ILE A 2 12.51 9.31 -9.07
CA ILE A 2 11.24 8.80 -9.60
C ILE A 2 10.19 9.81 -9.16
N THR A 3 9.80 10.68 -10.08
CA THR A 3 8.74 11.67 -9.86
C THR A 3 7.41 10.97 -10.10
N ILE A 4 6.77 10.48 -9.03
CA ILE A 4 5.39 10.00 -9.11
C ILE A 4 4.50 11.24 -9.11
N ARG A 5 4.39 11.83 -10.30
CA ARG A 5 3.54 12.99 -10.57
C ARG A 5 2.09 12.53 -10.36
N ARG A 6 1.43 13.05 -9.32
CA ARG A 6 -0.04 13.05 -9.18
C ARG A 6 -0.68 13.31 -10.54
N SER A 7 -1.16 12.25 -11.19
CA SER A 7 -1.78 12.34 -12.50
C SER A 7 -3.24 11.93 -12.35
N THR A 8 -4.05 12.97 -12.21
CA THR A 8 -5.48 12.98 -12.42
C THR A 8 -5.88 12.12 -13.63
N MET A 9 -6.74 11.12 -13.40
CA MET A 9 -7.86 10.79 -14.27
C MET A 9 -7.56 10.61 -15.77
N ALA A 10 -6.59 9.76 -16.13
CA ALA A 10 -6.40 9.34 -17.52
C ALA A 10 -5.92 7.88 -17.62
N TYR A 11 -6.79 6.94 -17.23
CA TYR A 11 -6.60 5.51 -17.50
C TYR A 11 -7.25 5.18 -18.85
N ALA A 12 -6.49 5.37 -19.94
CA ALA A 12 -6.88 4.95 -21.28
C ALA A 12 -6.54 3.46 -21.48
N GLY A 13 -7.57 2.63 -21.68
CA GLY A 13 -7.46 1.22 -22.06
C GLY A 13 -7.88 0.27 -20.93
N ASP A 14 -9.06 -0.34 -21.07
CA ASP A 14 -9.65 -1.54 -20.43
C ASP A 14 -9.47 -1.88 -18.91
N ASN A 15 -8.53 -1.30 -18.16
CA ASN A 15 -8.20 -1.68 -16.77
C ASN A 15 -9.04 -0.97 -15.68
N HIS A 16 -9.94 -0.05 -16.05
CA HIS A 16 -10.79 0.67 -15.08
C HIS A 16 -11.68 -0.29 -14.26
N SER A 17 -12.20 -1.31 -14.93
CA SER A 17 -13.04 -2.36 -14.34
C SER A 17 -12.30 -3.16 -13.27
N GLU A 18 -11.02 -3.46 -13.51
CA GLU A 18 -10.19 -4.27 -12.61
C GLU A 18 -9.79 -3.50 -11.35
N ARG A 19 -9.51 -2.20 -11.47
CA ARG A 19 -9.23 -1.32 -10.33
C ARG A 19 -10.46 -1.12 -9.44
N MET A 20 -11.63 -0.90 -10.03
CA MET A 20 -12.89 -0.82 -9.26
C MET A 20 -13.20 -2.14 -8.55
N ALA A 21 -13.01 -3.27 -9.21
CA ALA A 21 -13.19 -4.58 -8.59
C ALA A 21 -12.21 -4.80 -7.42
N LEU A 22 -10.96 -4.34 -7.55
CA LEU A 22 -9.98 -4.40 -6.48
C LEU A 22 -10.39 -3.52 -5.29
N HIS A 23 -10.75 -2.26 -5.53
CA HIS A 23 -11.22 -1.34 -4.48
C HIS A 23 -12.41 -1.93 -3.74
N GLN A 24 -13.38 -2.48 -4.47
CA GLN A 24 -14.53 -3.13 -3.86
C GLN A 24 -14.11 -4.33 -3.00
N ALA A 25 -13.26 -5.23 -3.53
CA ALA A 25 -12.77 -6.38 -2.78
C ALA A 25 -11.97 -5.99 -1.53
N VAL A 26 -11.18 -4.92 -1.60
CA VAL A 26 -10.42 -4.37 -0.47
C VAL A 26 -11.37 -3.79 0.59
N ALA A 27 -12.40 -3.05 0.17
CA ALA A 27 -13.40 -2.50 1.08
C ALA A 27 -14.17 -3.60 1.81
N GLU A 28 -14.62 -4.64 1.09
CA GLU A 28 -15.30 -5.80 1.67
C GLU A 28 -14.41 -6.52 2.70
N ARG A 29 -13.11 -6.68 2.41
CA ARG A 29 -12.15 -7.30 3.35
C ARG A 29 -11.89 -6.43 4.57
N ALA A 30 -11.72 -5.13 4.38
CA ALA A 30 -11.51 -4.21 5.50
C ALA A 30 -12.73 -4.18 6.42
N GLU A 31 -13.95 -4.20 5.86
CA GLU A 31 -15.18 -4.32 6.64
C GLU A 31 -15.23 -5.64 7.44
N GLN A 32 -14.81 -6.76 6.83
CA GLN A 32 -14.72 -8.05 7.52
C GLN A 32 -13.67 -8.07 8.64
N GLU A 33 -12.55 -7.36 8.47
CA GLU A 33 -11.53 -7.21 9.52
C GLU A 33 -11.87 -6.12 10.55
N GLY A 34 -12.96 -5.36 10.34
CA GLY A 34 -13.35 -4.24 11.20
C GLY A 34 -12.42 -3.03 11.10
N ILE A 35 -11.80 -2.83 9.93
CA ILE A 35 -10.89 -1.73 9.62
C ILE A 35 -11.67 -0.64 8.87
N GLU A 36 -11.68 0.57 9.41
CA GLU A 36 -12.26 1.73 8.72
C GLU A 36 -11.25 2.34 7.73
N LEU A 37 -11.52 2.18 6.44
CA LEU A 37 -10.70 2.78 5.38
C LEU A 37 -11.11 4.23 5.11
N THR A 38 -10.31 5.17 5.59
CA THR A 38 -10.46 6.60 5.26
C THR A 38 -9.85 6.92 3.88
N PRO A 39 -10.12 8.10 3.28
CA PRO A 39 -9.49 8.51 2.01
C PRO A 39 -7.96 8.40 2.01
N GLU A 40 -7.33 8.68 3.15
CA GLU A 40 -5.88 8.59 3.33
C GLU A 40 -5.36 7.14 3.24
N HIS A 41 -6.18 6.16 3.67
CA HIS A 41 -5.85 4.75 3.50
C HIS A 41 -5.90 4.36 2.03
N TRP A 42 -6.89 4.86 1.30
CA TRP A 42 -7.04 4.62 -0.14
C TRP A 42 -5.86 5.21 -0.93
N ASP A 43 -5.40 6.42 -0.60
CA ASP A 43 -4.20 7.02 -1.21
C ASP A 43 -2.98 6.10 -1.06
N ALA A 44 -2.76 5.52 0.13
CA ALA A 44 -1.65 4.60 0.36
C ALA A 44 -1.80 3.27 -0.40
N ILE A 45 -3.02 2.71 -0.47
CA ILE A 45 -3.32 1.47 -1.20
C ILE A 45 -3.11 1.67 -2.70
N ASP A 46 -3.64 2.77 -3.26
CA ASP A 46 -3.51 3.09 -4.67
C ASP A 46 -2.03 3.31 -5.05
N PHE A 47 -1.25 3.96 -4.18
CA PHE A 47 0.19 4.13 -4.36
C PHE A 47 0.93 2.79 -4.41
N VAL A 48 0.67 1.87 -3.47
CA VAL A 48 1.30 0.54 -3.47
C VAL A 48 1.00 -0.20 -4.76
N MET A 49 -0.23 -0.09 -5.27
CA MET A 49 -0.62 -0.71 -6.52
C MET A 49 0.04 -0.08 -7.75
N ASP A 50 0.15 1.25 -7.79
CA ASP A 50 0.84 1.97 -8.86
C ASP A 50 2.33 1.57 -8.93
N VAL A 51 2.98 1.47 -7.77
CA VAL A 51 4.36 0.98 -7.65
C VAL A 51 4.45 -0.50 -8.05
N TYR A 52 3.46 -1.32 -7.71
CA TYR A 52 3.44 -2.74 -8.06
C TYR A 52 3.34 -2.96 -9.58
N GLU A 53 2.56 -2.14 -10.28
CA GLU A 53 2.42 -2.15 -11.74
C GLU A 53 3.65 -1.55 -12.44
N SER A 54 4.17 -0.43 -11.91
CA SER A 54 5.27 0.32 -12.52
C SER A 54 6.66 -0.24 -12.23
N CYS A 55 6.88 -0.81 -11.04
CA CYS A 55 8.18 -1.29 -10.58
C CYS A 55 8.12 -2.73 -10.03
N PRO A 56 8.23 -3.75 -10.91
CA PRO A 56 8.20 -5.15 -10.50
C PRO A 56 9.40 -5.56 -9.62
N GLU A 57 10.52 -4.85 -9.69
CA GLU A 57 11.71 -5.04 -8.83
C GLU A 57 11.56 -4.39 -7.45
N CYS A 58 10.62 -3.45 -7.29
CA CYS A 58 10.34 -2.77 -6.03
C CYS A 58 9.28 -3.50 -5.17
N ARG A 59 8.92 -4.74 -5.54
CA ARG A 59 7.90 -5.56 -4.87
C ARG A 59 8.33 -6.12 -3.50
N HIS A 60 9.39 -5.57 -2.93
CA HIS A 60 9.95 -5.93 -1.63
C HIS A 60 9.41 -5.04 -0.52
N ALA A 61 9.20 -5.62 0.67
CA ALA A 61 8.56 -4.90 1.77
C ALA A 61 9.38 -3.67 2.23
N ARG A 62 10.71 -3.78 2.17
CA ARG A 62 11.64 -2.70 2.52
C ARG A 62 11.58 -1.52 1.54
N GLU A 63 11.65 -1.81 0.24
CA GLU A 63 11.59 -0.77 -0.79
C GLU A 63 10.22 -0.10 -0.81
N MET A 64 9.15 -0.89 -0.68
CA MET A 64 7.78 -0.35 -0.58
C MET A 64 7.61 0.58 0.63
N SER A 65 8.13 0.17 1.80
CA SER A 65 8.09 1.01 3.01
C SER A 65 8.84 2.33 2.81
N LYS A 66 9.98 2.29 2.11
CA LYS A 66 10.79 3.48 1.83
C LYS A 66 10.09 4.41 0.83
N MET A 67 9.47 3.86 -0.21
CA MET A 67 8.71 4.65 -1.19
C MET A 67 7.49 5.30 -0.55
N LEU A 68 6.76 4.58 0.30
CA LEU A 68 5.67 5.15 1.08
C LEU A 68 6.17 6.26 2.03
N ASP A 69 7.30 6.04 2.73
CA ASP A 69 7.87 7.06 3.60
C ASP A 69 8.24 8.34 2.83
N ASP A 70 8.82 8.21 1.64
CA ASP A 70 9.17 9.34 0.78
C ASP A 70 7.93 10.04 0.18
N GLU A 71 6.91 9.30 -0.26
CA GLU A 71 5.66 9.86 -0.81
C GLU A 71 4.86 10.61 0.27
N PHE A 72 4.73 10.01 1.45
CA PHE A 72 3.97 10.60 2.56
C PHE A 72 4.84 11.48 3.46
N ARG A 73 6.08 11.79 3.06
CA ARG A 73 7.04 12.56 3.86
C ARG A 73 6.49 13.91 4.29
N GLU A 74 5.78 14.60 3.41
CA GLU A 74 5.14 15.89 3.70
C GLU A 74 3.99 15.79 4.72
N GLN A 75 3.36 14.61 4.82
CA GLN A 75 2.23 14.33 5.72
C GLN A 75 2.70 13.80 7.10
N GLY A 76 4.00 13.56 7.26
CA GLY A 76 4.60 13.00 8.49
C GLY A 76 5.34 11.67 8.28
N GLY A 77 5.46 11.22 7.03
CA GLY A 77 6.21 10.03 6.60
C GLY A 77 5.79 8.78 7.35
N ARG A 78 6.77 8.01 7.82
CA ARG A 78 6.56 6.76 8.54
C ARG A 78 5.67 6.93 9.76
N LYS A 79 5.76 8.03 10.51
CA LYS A 79 4.91 8.21 11.70
C LYS A 79 3.43 8.30 11.32
N TYR A 80 3.13 9.03 10.26
CA TYR A 80 1.77 9.17 9.73
C TYR A 80 1.23 7.84 9.19
N LEU A 81 2.04 7.11 8.44
CA LEU A 81 1.66 5.79 7.92
C LEU A 81 1.38 4.76 9.03
N TYR A 82 2.13 4.80 10.14
CA TYR A 82 1.87 3.95 11.31
C TYR A 82 0.63 4.40 12.12
N GLN A 83 0.18 5.65 11.96
CA GLN A 83 -1.09 6.09 12.56
C GLN A 83 -2.29 5.55 11.77
N LEU A 84 -2.19 5.55 10.43
CA LEU A 84 -3.21 4.95 9.57
C LEU A 84 -3.23 3.42 9.71
N PHE A 85 -2.04 2.81 9.66
CA PHE A 85 -1.88 1.36 9.70
C PHE A 85 -1.06 0.92 10.91
N PRO A 86 -1.69 0.76 12.10
CA PRO A 86 -0.98 0.45 13.34
C PRO A 86 -0.28 -0.92 13.34
N SER A 87 -0.77 -1.89 12.57
CA SER A 87 -0.16 -3.21 12.42
C SER A 87 0.94 -3.25 11.35
N GLY A 88 1.26 -2.09 10.77
CA GLY A 88 2.28 -1.89 9.75
C GLY A 88 1.65 -1.57 8.39
N PRO A 89 2.03 -0.46 7.74
CA PRO A 89 1.40 0.01 6.49
C PRO A 89 1.53 -1.01 5.38
N VAL A 90 2.74 -1.49 5.11
CA VAL A 90 2.96 -2.50 4.07
C VAL A 90 2.23 -3.80 4.39
N ARG A 91 2.23 -4.25 5.65
CA ARG A 91 1.57 -5.51 6.05
C ARG A 91 0.06 -5.45 5.85
N GLN A 92 -0.59 -4.42 6.40
CA GLN A 92 -2.04 -4.27 6.30
C GLN A 92 -2.48 -4.05 4.86
N ILE A 93 -1.80 -3.19 4.11
CA ILE A 93 -2.11 -2.98 2.69
C ILE A 93 -1.93 -4.28 1.90
N SER A 94 -0.84 -5.03 2.15
CA SER A 94 -0.61 -6.30 1.46
C SER A 94 -1.65 -7.36 1.79
N ASN A 95 -2.12 -7.43 3.04
CA ASN A 95 -3.20 -8.34 3.43
C ASN A 95 -4.51 -7.96 2.72
N LEU A 96 -4.89 -6.69 2.77
CA LEU A 96 -6.09 -6.16 2.13
C LEU A 96 -6.11 -6.42 0.62
N VAL A 97 -4.98 -6.21 -0.05
CA VAL A 97 -4.82 -6.40 -1.50
C VAL A 97 -4.51 -7.88 -1.84
N GLN A 98 -4.22 -8.72 -0.85
CA GLN A 98 -3.75 -10.11 -0.99
C GLN A 98 -2.44 -10.25 -1.79
N LEU A 99 -1.52 -9.30 -1.62
CA LEU A 99 -0.17 -9.36 -2.17
C LEU A 99 0.73 -10.26 -1.31
N LYS A 100 0.60 -11.58 -1.50
CA LYS A 100 1.32 -12.62 -0.74
C LYS A 100 2.86 -12.51 -0.80
N GLN A 101 3.41 -11.76 -1.76
CA GLN A 101 4.86 -11.54 -1.88
C GLN A 101 5.44 -10.64 -0.78
N LEU A 102 4.68 -9.64 -0.30
CA LEU A 102 5.16 -8.66 0.67
C LEU A 102 5.12 -9.18 2.11
N GLU A 103 4.33 -10.23 2.37
CA GLU A 103 4.15 -10.82 3.71
C GLU A 103 5.35 -11.67 4.17
N ASN A 104 5.99 -12.41 3.26
CA ASN A 104 7.10 -13.33 3.60
C ASN A 104 8.36 -12.61 4.15
N GLU A 105 8.58 -11.34 3.80
CA GLU A 105 9.73 -10.58 4.30
C GLU A 105 9.55 -10.04 5.73
N ILE A 106 8.31 -9.93 6.20
CA ILE A 106 8.00 -9.34 7.51
C ILE A 106 8.18 -10.38 8.63
N ASP A 107 7.99 -11.66 8.30
CA ASP A 107 8.05 -12.78 9.26
C ASP A 107 9.47 -13.32 9.52
N GLN A 108 10.43 -13.13 8.59
CA GLN A 108 11.79 -13.67 8.75
C GLN A 108 12.76 -12.82 9.61
N GLY A 109 12.34 -11.68 10.18
CA GLY A 109 13.30 -10.67 10.64
C GLY A 109 12.98 -9.84 11.89
N PHE A 110 11.90 -10.08 12.64
CA PHE A 110 11.78 -9.48 13.97
C PHE A 110 12.34 -10.42 15.04
N GLY A 111 13.67 -10.49 15.06
CA GLY A 111 14.39 -10.96 16.24
C GLY A 111 13.97 -10.09 17.42
N THR A 112 13.32 -10.70 18.40
CA THR A 112 13.18 -10.15 19.75
C THR A 112 14.59 -9.93 20.30
N SER A 113 15.06 -8.69 20.32
CA SER A 113 16.10 -8.29 21.27
C SER A 113 15.42 -8.09 22.62
N TYR A 114 15.58 -9.08 23.49
CA TYR A 114 15.62 -8.88 24.93
C TYR A 114 17.01 -9.27 25.42
#